data_AF-A0A4V3AVK2-F1
#
_entry.id   AF-A0A4V3AVK2-F1
#
_cell.length_a   1.000
_cell.length_b   1.000
_cell.length_c   1.000
_cell.angle_alpha   90.00
_cell.angle_beta   90.00
_cell.angle_gamma   90.00
#
_symmetry.space_group_name_H-M   'P 1'
#
loop_
_entity.id
_entity.type
_entity.pdbx_description
1 polymer ?
#
loop_
_entity_poly.entity_id
_entity_poly.type
_entity_poly.pdbx_seq_one_letter_code
_entity_poly.pdbx_strand_id
1 'polypeptide(L)'
;MSSAEDADPPATVDAAETPSASFAESPKPPHSAHAARPPLRPAHVIAGVAGVGAVLAAVGIGTVSLLNQPDSTPGEPVTANHITVSTPVPVIPLSDAEIRNLTHRPPDFGALGNASQRASCLAGLGYPAAEEVLGAQPIAVNARPGVLLVVNGDTSDTLVAYAVALNCSAADTGLLATTAIPRA
;
A
#
# COMPACT_ATOMS: atom_id res chain seq x y z
N MET A 1 12.38 26.93 48.87
CA MET A 1 10.91 26.95 48.75
C MET A 1 10.58 26.24 47.44
N SER A 2 10.28 24.94 47.50
CA SER A 2 8.91 24.38 47.52
C SER A 2 8.42 24.19 46.08
N SER A 3 7.93 23.05 45.60
CA SER A 3 7.64 21.73 46.20
C SER A 3 7.59 20.69 45.08
N ALA A 4 7.76 19.43 45.47
CA ALA A 4 7.45 18.24 44.67
C ALA A 4 5.93 17.95 44.66
N GLU A 5 5.56 16.94 43.87
CA GLU A 5 4.35 16.11 43.92
C GLU A 5 3.08 16.66 43.23
N ASP A 6 2.70 15.98 42.14
CA ASP A 6 1.30 15.58 41.94
C ASP A 6 1.28 14.25 41.18
N ALA A 7 0.51 13.30 41.70
CA ALA A 7 0.46 11.90 41.34
C ALA A 7 -0.94 11.52 40.84
N ASP A 8 -0.95 10.57 39.90
CA ASP A 8 -1.98 9.57 39.56
C ASP A 8 -3.30 10.00 38.86
N PRO A 9 -3.65 9.37 37.72
CA PRO A 9 -4.99 9.46 37.11
C PRO A 9 -5.99 8.44 37.70
N PRO A 10 -7.28 8.79 37.81
CA PRO A 10 -8.28 7.95 38.46
C PRO A 10 -8.77 6.81 37.56
N ALA A 11 -8.66 5.56 38.04
CA ALA A 11 -9.43 4.44 37.52
C ALA A 11 -10.29 3.85 38.64
N THR A 12 -11.56 4.26 38.71
CA THR A 12 -12.58 3.55 39.46
C THR A 12 -13.88 3.61 38.67
N VAL A 13 -14.24 2.50 38.03
CA VAL A 13 -15.61 2.21 37.60
C VAL A 13 -16.10 1.08 38.49
N ASP A 14 -17.09 1.37 39.33
CA ASP A 14 -17.80 0.40 40.15
C ASP A 14 -19.32 0.61 40.01
N ALA A 15 -20.04 -0.51 40.17
CA ALA A 15 -21.47 -0.72 40.33
C ALA A 15 -22.37 -0.56 39.06
N ALA A 16 -22.97 -1.62 38.49
CA ALA A 16 -23.85 -2.70 39.00
C ALA A 16 -25.34 -2.31 39.00
N GLU A 17 -26.18 -3.11 38.32
CA GLU A 17 -27.58 -3.36 38.71
C GLU A 17 -28.11 -4.67 38.06
N THR A 18 -27.96 -5.81 38.74
CA THR A 18 -29.02 -6.71 39.33
C THR A 18 -29.57 -7.85 38.45
N PRO A 19 -30.17 -8.93 39.00
CA PRO A 19 -30.27 -9.34 40.41
C PRO A 19 -29.81 -10.79 40.69
N SER A 20 -29.58 -11.02 41.98
CA SER A 20 -29.29 -12.29 42.64
C SER A 20 -30.36 -13.36 42.45
N ALA A 21 -29.92 -14.58 42.18
CA ALA A 21 -30.62 -15.81 42.58
C ALA A 21 -29.62 -16.67 43.36
N SER A 22 -29.85 -16.77 44.66
CA SER A 22 -29.08 -17.54 45.63
C SER A 22 -29.24 -19.03 45.38
N PHE A 23 -28.13 -19.78 45.28
CA PHE A 23 -28.09 -21.19 45.64
C PHE A 23 -26.82 -21.51 46.43
N ALA A 24 -27.05 -22.19 47.53
CA ALA A 24 -26.14 -22.48 48.61
C ALA A 24 -25.11 -23.57 48.29
N GLU A 25 -24.04 -23.55 49.09
CA GLU A 25 -23.22 -24.67 49.52
C GLU A 25 -22.48 -25.48 48.43
N SER A 26 -21.15 -25.41 48.47
CA SER A 26 -20.28 -26.45 47.89
C SER A 26 -20.00 -27.53 48.95
N PRO A 27 -20.36 -28.80 48.72
CA PRO A 27 -19.67 -29.93 49.29
C PRO A 27 -18.56 -30.42 48.35
N LYS A 28 -17.44 -30.80 48.98
CA LYS A 28 -16.20 -31.40 48.45
C LYS A 28 -16.41 -32.45 47.32
N PRO A 29 -15.40 -32.64 46.44
CA PRO A 29 -15.52 -33.37 45.20
C PRO A 29 -15.43 -34.89 45.43
N PRO A 30 -16.13 -35.66 44.59
CA PRO A 30 -15.66 -36.99 44.24
C PRO A 30 -15.35 -37.08 42.75
N HIS A 31 -14.24 -37.77 42.49
CA HIS A 31 -13.82 -38.32 41.20
C HIS A 31 -13.26 -37.34 40.17
N SER A 32 -11.94 -37.45 40.02
CA SER A 32 -11.27 -37.40 38.72
C SER A 32 -12.07 -38.18 37.67
N ALA A 33 -12.87 -37.45 36.89
CA ALA A 33 -13.40 -37.91 35.62
C ALA A 33 -12.51 -37.34 34.52
N HIS A 34 -11.92 -38.25 33.76
CA HIS A 34 -11.07 -38.05 32.60
C HIS A 34 -11.50 -36.87 31.74
N ALA A 35 -10.52 -36.15 31.20
CA ALA A 35 -10.69 -35.20 30.11
C ALA A 35 -11.64 -35.79 29.05
N ALA A 36 -12.91 -35.41 29.11
CA ALA A 36 -13.87 -35.68 28.07
C ALA A 36 -13.49 -34.76 26.92
N ARG A 37 -12.54 -35.23 26.09
CA ARG A 37 -12.33 -34.66 24.76
C ARG A 37 -13.72 -34.60 24.11
N PRO A 38 -14.23 -33.41 23.74
CA PRO A 38 -15.44 -33.34 22.95
C PRO A 38 -15.22 -34.22 21.71
N PRO A 39 -16.12 -35.19 21.41
CA PRO A 39 -16.01 -35.90 20.16
C PRO A 39 -16.07 -34.85 19.05
N LEU A 40 -15.04 -34.79 18.21
CA LEU A 40 -14.98 -33.91 17.05
C LEU A 40 -16.23 -34.16 16.24
N ARG A 41 -17.22 -33.27 16.38
CA ARG A 41 -18.51 -33.42 15.73
C ARG A 41 -18.27 -33.45 14.22
N PRO A 42 -19.01 -34.28 13.46
CA PRO A 42 -18.87 -34.36 11.99
C PRO A 42 -19.03 -32.99 11.30
N ALA A 43 -19.66 -32.01 11.96
CA ALA A 43 -19.71 -30.62 11.53
C ALA A 43 -18.32 -29.95 11.35
N HIS A 44 -17.32 -30.27 12.18
CA HIS A 44 -15.96 -29.72 12.04
C HIS A 44 -15.22 -30.28 10.82
N VAL A 45 -15.55 -31.51 10.40
CA VAL A 45 -14.99 -32.12 9.20
C VAL A 45 -15.55 -31.45 7.95
N ILE A 46 -16.85 -31.14 7.93
CA ILE A 46 -17.51 -30.45 6.81
C ILE A 46 -16.96 -29.02 6.66
N ALA A 47 -16.73 -28.31 7.77
CA ALA A 47 -16.11 -26.99 7.75
C ALA A 47 -14.65 -27.02 7.22
N GLY A 48 -13.89 -28.07 7.54
CA GLY A 48 -12.53 -28.27 7.03
C GLY A 48 -12.50 -28.49 5.51
N VAL A 49 -13.40 -29.31 4.97
CA VAL A 49 -13.47 -29.60 3.52
C VAL A 49 -13.89 -28.34 2.72
N ALA A 50 -14.83 -27.56 3.24
CA ALA A 50 -15.23 -26.30 2.63
C ALA A 50 -14.07 -25.28 2.59
N GLY A 51 -13.28 -25.19 3.67
CA GLY A 51 -12.11 -24.31 3.73
C GLY A 51 -11.01 -24.66 2.71
N VAL A 52 -10.73 -25.96 2.51
CA VAL A 52 -9.74 -26.42 1.52
C VAL A 52 -10.17 -26.09 0.09
N GLY A 53 -11.48 -26.23 -0.22
CA GLY A 53 -12.01 -25.86 -1.54
C GLY A 53 -11.84 -24.38 -1.87
N ALA A 54 -12.06 -23.49 -0.90
CA ALA A 54 -11.90 -22.04 -1.09
C ALA A 54 -10.45 -21.63 -1.39
N VAL A 55 -9.48 -22.22 -0.68
CA VAL A 55 -8.05 -21.92 -0.90
C VAL A 55 -7.61 -22.36 -2.31
N LEU A 56 -8.03 -23.55 -2.75
CA LEU A 56 -7.68 -24.05 -4.09
C LEU A 56 -8.32 -23.20 -5.21
N ALA A 57 -9.55 -22.74 -5.02
CA ALA A 57 -10.21 -21.84 -5.97
C ALA A 57 -9.49 -20.49 -6.08
N ALA A 58 -9.06 -19.90 -4.95
CA ALA A 58 -8.34 -18.63 -4.95
C ALA A 58 -6.98 -18.73 -5.66
N VAL A 59 -6.22 -19.81 -5.44
CA VAL A 59 -4.94 -20.04 -6.11
C VAL A 59 -5.13 -20.24 -7.62
N GLY A 60 -6.15 -21.00 -8.03
CA GLY A 60 -6.44 -21.24 -9.46
C GLY A 60 -6.88 -19.99 -10.22
N ILE A 61 -7.75 -19.16 -9.63
CA ILE A 61 -8.19 -17.91 -10.26
C ILE A 61 -7.02 -16.93 -10.40
N GLY A 62 -6.15 -16.86 -9.38
CA GLY A 62 -4.95 -16.02 -9.42
C GLY A 62 -3.95 -16.43 -10.50
N THR A 63 -3.70 -17.73 -10.68
CA THR A 63 -2.76 -18.21 -11.71
C THR A 63 -3.31 -18.05 -13.13
N VAL A 64 -4.60 -18.27 -13.36
CA VAL A 64 -5.23 -18.02 -14.66
C VAL A 64 -5.19 -16.53 -15.00
N SER A 65 -5.38 -15.64 -14.02
CA SER A 65 -5.29 -14.20 -14.27
C SER A 65 -3.87 -13.73 -14.63
N LEU A 66 -2.83 -14.40 -14.15
CA LEU A 66 -1.43 -14.11 -14.50
C LEU A 66 -1.04 -14.68 -15.86
N LEU A 67 -1.53 -15.89 -16.19
CA LEU A 67 -1.23 -16.55 -17.47
C LEU A 67 -2.08 -16.01 -18.62
N ASN A 68 -3.24 -15.42 -18.32
CA ASN A 68 -4.14 -14.81 -19.30
C ASN A 68 -3.95 -13.29 -19.37
N GLN A 69 -2.72 -12.80 -19.17
CA GLN A 69 -2.36 -11.46 -19.64
C GLN A 69 -2.65 -11.42 -21.14
N PRO A 70 -3.63 -10.65 -21.62
CA PRO A 70 -3.81 -10.45 -23.04
C PRO A 70 -2.51 -9.84 -23.56
N ASP A 71 -1.96 -10.38 -24.64
CA ASP A 71 -0.91 -9.71 -25.39
C ASP A 71 -1.35 -8.25 -25.57
N SER A 72 -0.51 -7.31 -25.12
CA SER A 72 -0.73 -5.89 -25.32
C SER A 72 -0.67 -5.64 -26.82
N THR A 73 -1.81 -5.80 -27.48
CA THR A 73 -2.00 -5.43 -28.87
C THR A 73 -1.85 -3.92 -28.92
N PRO A 74 -0.85 -3.39 -29.66
CA PRO A 74 -0.75 -1.95 -29.89
C PRO A 74 -2.06 -1.50 -30.53
N GLY A 75 -2.85 -0.70 -29.81
CA GLY A 75 -4.11 -0.19 -30.30
C GLY A 75 -3.87 0.68 -31.54
N GLU A 76 -4.39 0.25 -32.68
CA GLU A 76 -4.59 1.10 -33.84
C GLU A 76 -5.44 2.32 -33.45
N PRO A 77 -5.19 3.50 -34.07
CA PRO A 77 -5.88 4.73 -33.72
C PRO A 77 -7.35 4.65 -34.13
N VAL A 78 -8.24 4.45 -33.16
CA VAL A 78 -9.69 4.51 -33.38
C VAL A 78 -10.11 5.97 -33.48
N THR A 79 -10.23 6.48 -34.70
CA THR A 79 -10.97 7.71 -35.00
C THR A 79 -12.47 7.46 -34.86
N ALA A 80 -13.09 7.85 -33.75
CA ALA A 80 -14.54 8.01 -33.66
C ALA A 80 -14.89 9.09 -32.62
N ASN A 81 -15.30 10.24 -33.12
CA ASN A 81 -15.72 11.42 -32.38
C ASN A 81 -17.05 11.21 -31.64
N HIS A 82 -17.16 11.89 -30.50
CA HIS A 82 -18.37 12.23 -29.73
C HIS A 82 -18.93 11.18 -28.76
N ILE A 83 -18.83 11.55 -27.47
CA ILE A 83 -19.53 10.97 -26.30
C ILE A 83 -18.91 9.69 -25.71
N THR A 84 -17.61 9.73 -25.40
CA THR A 84 -17.12 9.27 -24.10
C THR A 84 -16.02 10.25 -23.71
N VAL A 85 -16.21 11.01 -22.62
CA VAL A 85 -15.08 11.76 -22.05
C VAL A 85 -14.20 10.74 -21.36
N SER A 86 -13.45 9.99 -22.16
CA SER A 86 -12.30 9.24 -21.69
C SER A 86 -11.26 10.30 -21.34
N THR A 87 -11.27 10.77 -20.08
CA THR A 87 -10.17 11.58 -19.55
C THR A 87 -8.88 10.82 -19.86
N PRO A 88 -7.97 11.36 -20.71
CA PRO A 88 -6.74 10.69 -21.05
C PRO A 88 -5.97 10.34 -19.78
N VAL A 89 -5.47 9.10 -19.70
CA VAL A 89 -4.60 8.69 -18.60
C VAL A 89 -3.44 9.68 -18.53
N PRO A 90 -3.16 10.28 -17.36
CA PRO A 90 -2.04 11.20 -17.21
C PRO A 90 -0.72 10.55 -17.64
N VAL A 91 -0.07 11.16 -18.63
CA VAL A 91 1.25 10.74 -19.13
C VAL A 91 2.30 11.79 -18.81
N ILE A 92 3.54 11.35 -18.61
CA ILE A 92 4.68 12.27 -18.48
C ILE A 92 4.91 12.91 -19.86
N PRO A 93 4.93 14.25 -19.97
CA PRO A 93 5.06 14.94 -21.26
C PRO A 93 6.54 15.04 -21.71
N LEU A 94 7.31 13.98 -21.51
CA LEU A 94 8.70 13.84 -21.97
C LEU A 94 8.83 12.53 -22.72
N SER A 95 9.63 12.53 -23.76
CA SER A 95 10.06 11.31 -24.44
C SER A 95 11.04 10.51 -23.58
N ASP A 96 11.16 9.22 -23.85
CA ASP A 96 12.13 8.34 -23.18
C ASP A 96 13.57 8.85 -23.30
N ALA A 97 13.92 9.43 -24.46
CA ALA A 97 15.25 10.00 -24.68
C ALA A 97 15.50 11.23 -23.81
N GLU A 98 14.49 12.09 -23.62
CA GLU A 98 14.59 13.23 -22.71
C GLU A 98 14.72 12.78 -21.26
N ILE A 99 13.94 11.77 -20.84
CA ILE A 99 14.04 11.18 -19.49
C ILE A 99 15.43 10.60 -19.25
N ARG A 100 16.00 9.84 -20.21
CA ARG A 100 17.39 9.35 -20.12
C ARG A 100 18.38 10.50 -20.00
N ASN A 101 18.21 11.56 -20.80
CA ASN A 101 19.09 12.72 -20.76
C ASN A 101 19.08 13.46 -19.40
N LEU A 102 17.98 13.36 -18.62
CA LEU A 102 17.95 13.90 -17.26
C LEU A 102 18.99 13.27 -16.34
N THR A 103 19.37 12.02 -16.58
CA THR A 103 20.36 11.29 -15.77
C THR A 103 21.80 11.72 -16.03
N HIS A 104 22.04 12.50 -17.09
CA HIS A 104 23.38 13.00 -17.48
C HIS A 104 23.68 14.40 -16.95
N ARG A 105 22.77 14.98 -16.16
CA ARG A 105 22.90 16.34 -15.63
C ARG A 105 22.48 16.38 -14.15
N PRO A 106 22.92 17.40 -13.39
CA PRO A 106 22.51 17.53 -12.00
C PRO A 106 20.97 17.56 -11.87
N PRO A 107 20.38 16.80 -10.95
CA PRO A 107 18.94 16.82 -10.72
C PRO A 107 18.44 18.20 -10.29
N ASP A 108 17.44 18.73 -11.00
CA ASP A 108 16.72 19.95 -10.60
C ASP A 108 15.42 19.56 -9.89
N PHE A 109 15.41 19.74 -8.57
CA PHE A 109 14.24 19.41 -7.74
C PHE A 109 13.21 20.54 -7.67
N GLY A 110 13.49 21.74 -8.19
CA GLY A 110 12.62 22.90 -8.09
C GLY A 110 12.03 23.11 -6.69
N ALA A 111 10.70 23.17 -6.60
CA ALA A 111 9.98 23.35 -5.34
C ALA A 111 10.03 22.13 -4.39
N LEU A 112 10.49 20.96 -4.86
CA LEU A 112 10.74 19.77 -4.03
C LEU A 112 12.21 19.72 -3.55
N GLY A 113 12.83 20.87 -3.29
CA GLY A 113 14.24 20.96 -2.87
C GLY A 113 14.55 20.43 -1.47
N ASN A 114 13.54 20.25 -0.61
CA ASN A 114 13.75 19.73 0.75
C ASN A 114 14.09 18.22 0.72
N ALA A 115 15.27 17.85 1.23
CA ALA A 115 15.74 16.47 1.21
C ALA A 115 14.88 15.51 2.05
N SER A 116 14.43 15.92 3.24
CA SER A 116 13.56 15.11 4.10
C SER A 116 12.19 14.88 3.47
N GLN A 117 11.65 15.88 2.77
CA GLN A 117 10.42 15.73 2.01
C GLN A 117 10.60 14.73 0.87
N ARG A 118 11.67 14.84 0.07
CA ARG A 118 11.98 13.88 -1.00
C ARG A 118 12.10 12.44 -0.49
N ALA A 119 12.83 12.25 0.60
CA ALA A 119 12.98 10.94 1.23
C ALA A 119 11.62 10.36 1.67
N SER A 120 10.73 11.19 2.22
CA SER A 120 9.36 10.79 2.58
C SER A 120 8.54 10.40 1.35
N CYS A 121 8.60 11.17 0.26
CA CYS A 121 7.90 10.83 -0.98
C CYS A 121 8.39 9.51 -1.58
N LEU A 122 9.72 9.30 -1.62
CA LEU A 122 10.33 8.06 -2.10
C LEU A 122 9.92 6.86 -1.24
N ALA A 123 9.89 7.02 0.09
CA ALA A 123 9.39 5.99 1.00
C ALA A 123 7.94 5.60 0.70
N GLY A 124 7.07 6.56 0.40
CA GLY A 124 5.69 6.29 -0.02
C GLY A 124 5.59 5.55 -1.37
N LEU A 125 6.58 5.72 -2.25
CA LEU A 125 6.70 5.00 -3.52
C LEU A 125 7.36 3.61 -3.38
N GLY A 126 7.75 3.22 -2.17
CA GLY A 126 8.40 1.94 -1.88
C GLY A 126 9.93 1.94 -2.01
N TYR A 127 10.54 3.11 -2.23
CA TYR A 127 12.00 3.24 -2.30
C TYR A 127 12.59 3.53 -0.91
N PRO A 128 13.84 3.10 -0.64
CA PRO A 128 14.52 3.48 0.58
C PRO A 128 14.68 5.01 0.65
N ALA A 129 14.63 5.58 1.85
CA ALA A 129 14.78 7.02 2.07
C ALA A 129 16.12 7.59 1.54
N ALA A 130 17.13 6.73 1.37
CA ALA A 130 18.44 7.04 0.82
C ALA A 130 18.58 6.71 -0.68
N GLU A 131 17.49 6.36 -1.37
CA GLU A 131 17.51 6.09 -2.81
C GLU A 131 18.08 7.28 -3.57
N GLU A 132 18.99 7.00 -4.50
CA GLU A 132 19.60 8.02 -5.34
C GLU A 132 18.64 8.41 -6.47
N VAL A 133 18.25 9.68 -6.49
CA VAL A 133 17.52 10.25 -7.63
C VAL A 133 18.53 10.63 -8.71
N LEU A 134 18.56 9.84 -9.78
CA LEU A 134 19.49 9.96 -10.91
C LEU A 134 19.23 11.21 -11.75
N GLY A 135 17.97 11.65 -11.81
CA GLY A 135 17.58 12.83 -12.57
C GLY A 135 16.32 13.45 -12.00
N ALA A 136 16.22 14.77 -12.08
CA ALA A 136 15.00 15.48 -11.70
C ALA A 136 14.77 16.73 -12.56
N GLN A 137 13.51 17.08 -12.76
CA GLN A 137 13.12 18.35 -13.36
C GLN A 137 11.69 18.74 -12.95
N PRO A 138 11.38 20.03 -12.73
CA PRO A 138 10.01 20.51 -12.64
C PRO A 138 9.22 20.25 -13.93
N ILE A 139 8.03 19.70 -13.81
CA ILE A 139 7.13 19.42 -14.93
C ILE A 139 5.68 19.72 -14.56
N ALA A 140 4.80 19.75 -15.55
CA ALA A 140 3.36 19.80 -15.33
C ALA A 140 2.70 18.61 -16.04
N VAL A 141 1.94 17.81 -15.30
CA VAL A 141 1.16 16.70 -15.86
C VAL A 141 -0.30 17.13 -15.80
N ASN A 142 -0.96 17.26 -16.96
CA ASN A 142 -2.36 17.72 -17.05
C ASN A 142 -2.62 19.03 -16.26
N ALA A 143 -1.76 20.03 -16.45
CA ALA A 143 -1.78 21.32 -15.74
C ALA A 143 -1.61 21.25 -14.20
N ARG A 144 -1.23 20.09 -13.66
CA ARG A 144 -0.86 19.94 -12.24
C ARG A 144 0.65 20.07 -12.10
N PRO A 145 1.15 21.07 -11.35
CA PRO A 145 2.58 21.25 -11.16
C PRO A 145 3.15 20.12 -10.30
N GLY A 146 4.34 19.64 -10.69
CA GLY A 146 5.05 18.59 -9.99
C GLY A 146 6.53 18.58 -10.34
N VAL A 147 7.21 17.57 -9.83
CA VAL A 147 8.63 17.31 -10.12
C VAL A 147 8.73 15.88 -10.61
N LEU A 148 9.42 15.69 -11.74
CA LEU A 148 9.80 14.38 -12.22
C LEU A 148 11.02 13.91 -11.44
N LEU A 149 10.95 12.69 -10.91
CA LEU A 149 12.06 12.01 -10.24
C LEU A 149 12.38 10.74 -11.05
N VAL A 150 13.62 10.59 -11.47
CA VAL A 150 14.11 9.40 -12.18
C VAL A 150 15.00 8.59 -11.25
N VAL A 151 14.64 7.33 -11.05
CA VAL A 151 15.32 6.38 -10.15
C VAL A 151 15.60 5.06 -10.89
N ASN A 152 16.36 4.18 -10.27
CA ASN A 152 16.52 2.82 -10.78
C ASN A 152 15.19 2.05 -10.66
N GLY A 153 14.90 1.20 -11.64
CA GLY A 153 13.86 0.18 -11.50
C GLY A 153 14.36 -1.03 -10.71
N ASP A 154 13.56 -2.10 -10.73
CA ASP A 154 13.91 -3.38 -10.09
C ASP A 154 15.17 -4.03 -10.68
N THR A 155 15.54 -3.64 -11.91
CA THR A 155 16.75 -4.06 -12.60
C THR A 155 17.63 -2.86 -12.92
N SER A 156 18.95 -3.08 -12.97
CA SER A 156 19.92 -2.02 -13.32
C SER A 156 19.74 -1.46 -14.74
N ASP A 157 19.03 -2.16 -15.62
CA ASP A 157 18.83 -1.74 -17.02
C ASP A 157 17.52 -0.98 -17.24
N THR A 158 16.74 -0.77 -16.18
CA THR A 158 15.46 -0.05 -16.22
C THR A 158 15.55 1.24 -15.40
N LEU A 159 15.05 2.33 -15.98
CA LEU A 159 14.80 3.58 -15.27
C LEU A 159 13.29 3.71 -15.05
N VAL A 160 12.90 4.20 -13.88
CA VAL A 160 11.51 4.54 -13.59
C VAL A 160 11.43 6.02 -13.30
N ALA A 161 10.51 6.71 -13.98
CA ALA A 161 10.29 8.14 -13.83
C ALA A 161 8.91 8.37 -13.20
N TYR A 162 8.91 9.03 -12.05
CA TYR A 162 7.71 9.38 -11.29
C TYR A 162 7.49 10.88 -11.33
N ALA A 163 6.34 11.32 -11.82
CA ALA A 163 5.90 12.70 -11.67
C ALA A 163 5.14 12.83 -10.35
N VAL A 164 5.68 13.56 -9.37
CA VAL A 164 5.04 13.73 -8.06
C VAL A 164 4.60 15.17 -7.83
N ALA A 165 3.49 15.35 -7.13
CA ALA A 165 3.00 16.64 -6.68
C ALA A 165 3.93 17.26 -5.61
N LEU A 166 3.89 18.58 -5.48
CA LEU A 166 4.76 19.33 -4.56
C LEU A 166 4.47 19.09 -3.07
N ASN A 167 3.32 18.49 -2.75
CA ASN A 167 2.87 18.16 -1.40
C ASN A 167 3.01 16.66 -1.08
N CYS A 168 3.79 15.91 -1.85
CA CYS A 168 3.99 14.48 -1.60
C CYS A 168 4.58 14.18 -0.22
N SER A 169 4.29 12.99 0.28
CA SER A 169 4.77 12.42 1.54
C SER A 169 4.69 10.89 1.50
N ALA A 170 5.16 10.22 2.54
CA ALA A 170 5.02 8.78 2.68
C ALA A 170 3.55 8.30 2.78
N ALA A 171 2.65 9.16 3.28
CA ALA A 171 1.23 8.84 3.45
C ALA A 171 0.38 9.17 2.20
N ASP A 172 0.85 10.12 1.40
CA ASP A 172 0.25 10.51 0.12
C ASP A 172 1.39 10.78 -0.86
N THR A 173 1.65 9.82 -1.74
CA THR A 173 2.76 9.89 -2.71
C THR A 173 2.61 11.06 -3.68
N GLY A 174 1.41 11.63 -3.81
CA GLY A 174 1.13 12.70 -4.77
C GLY A 174 1.44 12.29 -6.21
N LEU A 175 1.40 11.00 -6.55
CA LEU A 175 1.79 10.50 -7.86
C LEU A 175 0.84 11.02 -8.94
N LEU A 176 1.39 11.79 -9.88
CA LEU A 176 0.68 12.38 -11.01
C LEU A 176 0.73 11.48 -12.26
N ALA A 177 1.88 10.86 -12.51
CA ALA A 177 2.11 9.92 -13.61
C ALA A 177 3.40 9.11 -13.35
N THR A 178 3.52 7.96 -14.00
CA THR A 178 4.71 7.10 -13.93
C THR A 178 5.00 6.50 -15.30
N THR A 179 6.27 6.30 -15.62
CA THR A 179 6.69 5.52 -16.79
C THR A 179 7.98 4.76 -16.48
N ALA A 180 8.16 3.60 -17.08
CA ALA A 180 9.38 2.81 -17.01
C ALA A 180 9.99 2.71 -18.40
N ILE A 181 11.29 2.95 -18.50
CA ILE A 181 12.02 2.97 -19.77
C ILE A 181 13.32 2.17 -19.68
N PRO A 182 13.80 1.59 -20.78
CA PRO A 182 15.15 1.05 -20.84
C PRO A 182 16.19 2.16 -20.60
N ARG A 183 17.27 1.79 -19.91
CA ARG A 183 18.40 2.69 -19.63
C ARG A 183 19.28 2.92 -20.86
N ALA A 184 19.34 1.95 -21.78
CA ALA A 184 20.14 1.98 -23.01
C ALA A 184 19.51 2.84 -24.11
#